data_AF-A0A126R9E3-F1
#
_entry.id   AF-A0A126R9E3-F1
#
_cell.length_a   1.000
_cell.length_b   1.000
_cell.length_c   1.000
_cell.angle_alpha   90.00
_cell.angle_beta   90.00
_cell.angle_gamma   90.00
#
_symmetry.space_group_name_H-M   'P 1'
#
loop_
_entity.id
_entity.type
_entity.pdbx_description
1 polymer ?
#
loop_
_entity_poly.entity_id
_entity_poly.type
_entity_poly.pdbx_seq_one_letter_code
_entity_poly.pdbx_strand_id
1 'polypeptide(L)'
;MKVCIVIQSDAFRASAGMRIRYDRFREFIADPDVTLDAIACEHLATAEKLDHDVYVFCKTFDTMALLLARRVVRAGKIVGQDLFDDYFSQITDPRLERFREWLRDMAPVTNFALCSTPRMVEVVRNYLPGIPIVAIDDPIMGYDPFMVAALADLKTQRARMSRILNIVWFGIGDNPYFPVGLMDLASCEPVLARLERLGWHVKLRIVTNRRPFDSGDAEVLRALGVAYEVVEWTEKAEQDALTEATVAILPVNGQSFSRAKSLNRAITALNRGCHVLSIGYPLYDRLNDYIYRSEEEMSADILSGNSKMRGDRIQGLTATLSQFANPLHATETFFQQARASLNSLPPLQSEAPLLCLLHGHVTTINLHKMASSLDGVSVSTIFTNKSWNFPVRFDRVSNEIQMRMTASLAERFSVPLQNTGQIRIADLDLVEVDLVALGHPPLKVNIPQNATALQTLPLYPDIMTFARDCCRSAFGRVDVLISDTMSLRRPFSSAAALAS
;
A
#
# COMPACT_ATOMS: atom_id res chain seq x y z
N MET A 1 -12.57 -14.56 18.58
CA MET A 1 -11.57 -13.54 18.16
C MET A 1 -12.15 -12.74 17.00
N LYS A 2 -12.29 -11.43 17.16
CA LYS A 2 -12.82 -10.54 16.11
C LYS A 2 -11.69 -9.81 15.41
N VAL A 3 -11.60 -9.93 14.09
CA VAL A 3 -10.57 -9.27 13.28
C VAL A 3 -11.21 -8.23 12.36
N CYS A 4 -10.63 -7.02 12.34
CA CYS A 4 -11.02 -5.93 11.46
C CYS A 4 -9.90 -5.64 10.47
N ILE A 5 -10.19 -5.72 9.17
CA ILE A 5 -9.34 -5.18 8.12
C ILE A 5 -9.65 -3.69 7.98
N VAL A 6 -8.70 -2.85 8.36
CA VAL A 6 -8.80 -1.40 8.23
C VAL A 6 -8.44 -1.01 6.80
N ILE A 7 -9.41 -0.43 6.10
CA ILE A 7 -9.29 -0.04 4.68
C ILE A 7 -9.38 1.47 4.51
N GLN A 8 -8.92 1.97 3.37
CA GLN A 8 -8.89 3.42 3.09
C GLN A 8 -10.30 4.05 3.04
N SER A 9 -11.25 3.35 2.42
CA SER A 9 -12.61 3.85 2.18
C SER A 9 -13.56 2.70 1.88
N ASP A 10 -14.88 2.93 1.90
CA ASP A 10 -15.84 1.90 1.52
C ASP A 10 -15.73 1.51 0.04
N ALA A 11 -15.34 2.42 -0.85
CA ALA A 11 -15.06 2.10 -2.25
C ALA A 11 -13.92 1.09 -2.41
N PHE A 12 -12.96 1.07 -1.47
CA PHE A 12 -11.86 0.11 -1.48
C PHE A 12 -12.32 -1.35 -1.23
N ARG A 13 -13.52 -1.57 -0.68
CA ARG A 13 -14.10 -2.92 -0.52
C ARG A 13 -14.24 -3.64 -1.85
N ALA A 14 -14.54 -2.90 -2.92
CA ALA A 14 -14.64 -3.45 -4.28
C ALA A 14 -13.27 -3.67 -4.95
N SER A 15 -12.16 -3.33 -4.28
CA SER A 15 -10.82 -3.50 -4.85
C SER A 15 -10.43 -4.97 -4.94
N ALA A 16 -9.56 -5.26 -5.92
CA ALA A 16 -8.98 -6.58 -6.10
C ALA A 16 -8.33 -7.12 -4.81
N GLY A 17 -7.60 -6.28 -4.05
CA GLY A 17 -6.92 -6.72 -2.83
C GLY A 17 -7.87 -7.25 -1.75
N MET A 18 -9.03 -6.60 -1.57
CA MET A 18 -10.04 -7.06 -0.62
C MET A 18 -10.68 -8.37 -1.06
N ARG A 19 -11.11 -8.42 -2.33
CA ARG A 19 -11.84 -9.55 -2.90
C ARG A 19 -10.99 -10.81 -3.05
N ILE A 20 -9.72 -10.66 -3.43
CA ILE A 20 -8.79 -11.77 -3.68
C ILE A 20 -8.17 -12.30 -2.39
N ARG A 21 -8.14 -11.53 -1.30
CA ARG A 21 -7.57 -12.02 -0.04
C ARG A 21 -8.63 -12.29 1.01
N TYR A 22 -9.25 -11.23 1.53
CA TYR A 22 -10.06 -11.34 2.73
C TYR A 22 -11.45 -11.90 2.49
N ASP A 23 -12.09 -11.56 1.36
CA ASP A 23 -13.39 -12.16 1.03
C ASP A 23 -13.25 -13.68 0.86
N ARG A 24 -12.14 -14.12 0.24
CA ARG A 24 -11.82 -15.55 0.14
C ARG A 24 -11.57 -16.18 1.50
N PHE A 25 -10.86 -15.51 2.41
CA PHE A 25 -10.65 -16.05 3.77
C PHE A 25 -11.95 -16.31 4.51
N ARG A 26 -12.98 -15.46 4.33
CA ARG A 26 -14.28 -15.63 5.02
C ARG A 26 -14.93 -16.99 4.76
N GLU A 27 -14.78 -17.54 3.55
CA GLU A 27 -15.34 -18.83 3.18
C GLU A 27 -14.64 -20.02 3.86
N PHE A 28 -13.42 -19.81 4.39
CA PHE A 28 -12.58 -20.86 4.98
C PHE A 28 -12.32 -20.65 6.48
N ILE A 29 -13.07 -19.76 7.14
CA ILE A 29 -13.03 -19.62 8.59
C ILE A 29 -13.73 -20.83 9.22
N ALA A 30 -12.94 -21.77 9.75
CA ALA A 30 -13.47 -22.98 10.37
C ALA A 30 -14.01 -22.75 11.80
N ASP A 31 -13.49 -21.74 12.51
CA ASP A 31 -13.84 -21.46 13.89
C ASP A 31 -15.04 -20.49 13.98
N PRO A 32 -16.18 -20.92 14.54
CA PRO A 32 -17.39 -20.10 14.59
C PRO A 32 -17.27 -18.85 15.47
N ASP A 33 -16.30 -18.81 16.39
CA ASP A 33 -16.05 -17.65 17.25
C ASP A 33 -15.08 -16.64 16.62
N VAL A 34 -14.63 -16.90 15.38
CA VAL A 34 -13.78 -15.99 14.61
C VAL A 34 -14.61 -15.22 13.60
N THR A 35 -14.50 -13.89 13.63
CA THR A 35 -15.13 -13.02 12.61
C THR A 35 -14.10 -12.17 11.89
N LEU A 36 -14.37 -11.86 10.62
CA LEU A 36 -13.52 -11.04 9.76
C LEU A 36 -14.32 -9.94 9.07
N ASP A 37 -14.22 -8.73 9.60
CA ASP A 37 -14.85 -7.54 9.04
C ASP A 37 -13.85 -6.71 8.26
N ALA A 38 -14.34 -5.87 7.36
CA ALA A 38 -13.56 -4.78 6.80
C ALA A 38 -14.26 -3.47 7.16
N ILE A 39 -13.54 -2.45 7.62
CA ILE A 39 -14.13 -1.16 8.01
C ILE A 39 -13.21 -0.03 7.57
N ALA A 40 -13.78 1.02 6.97
CA ALA A 40 -13.03 2.18 6.56
C ALA A 40 -12.40 2.90 7.76
N CYS A 41 -11.19 3.42 7.57
CA CYS A 41 -10.41 4.13 8.58
C CYS A 41 -11.21 5.28 9.22
N GLU A 42 -11.97 6.04 8.43
CA GLU A 42 -12.77 7.17 8.89
C GLU A 42 -13.90 6.77 9.86
N HIS A 43 -14.54 5.62 9.64
CA HIS A 43 -15.60 5.10 10.51
C HIS A 43 -15.02 4.67 11.85
N LEU A 44 -13.85 4.02 11.83
CA LEU A 44 -13.16 3.61 13.06
C LEU A 44 -12.56 4.81 13.82
N ALA A 45 -12.13 5.84 13.10
CA ALA A 45 -11.59 7.06 13.70
C ALA A 45 -12.66 7.81 14.52
N THR A 46 -13.92 7.73 14.11
CA THR A 46 -15.05 8.42 14.75
C THR A 46 -15.91 7.53 15.65
N ALA A 47 -15.73 6.20 15.59
CA ALA A 47 -16.42 5.26 16.47
C ALA A 47 -16.17 5.59 17.95
N GLU A 48 -17.15 5.40 18.83
CA GLU A 48 -17.00 5.61 20.28
C GLU A 48 -16.05 4.57 20.89
N LYS A 49 -16.18 3.31 20.45
CA LYS A 49 -15.42 2.16 20.94
C LYS A 49 -14.86 1.33 19.78
N LEU A 50 -13.84 0.53 20.11
CA LEU A 50 -13.19 -0.41 19.21
C LEU A 50 -13.60 -1.84 19.59
N ASP A 51 -14.52 -2.43 18.81
CA ASP A 51 -15.18 -3.71 19.14
C ASP A 51 -14.39 -4.97 18.73
N HIS A 52 -13.28 -4.82 18.00
CA HIS A 52 -12.47 -5.94 17.51
C HIS A 52 -11.25 -6.17 18.41
N ASP A 53 -10.67 -7.37 18.29
CA ASP A 53 -9.47 -7.77 19.04
C ASP A 53 -8.20 -7.41 18.25
N VAL A 54 -8.28 -7.50 16.92
CA VAL A 54 -7.17 -7.32 15.98
C VAL A 54 -7.59 -6.37 14.87
N TYR A 55 -6.75 -5.39 14.56
CA TYR A 55 -6.94 -4.41 13.48
C TYR A 55 -5.78 -4.52 12.49
N VAL A 56 -6.04 -4.96 11.27
CA VAL A 56 -5.04 -5.14 10.21
C VAL A 56 -5.15 -4.02 9.19
N PHE A 57 -4.15 -3.15 9.13
CA PHE A 57 -4.12 -2.02 8.22
C PHE A 57 -3.72 -2.44 6.80
N CYS A 58 -4.65 -2.31 5.86
CA CYS A 58 -4.48 -2.72 4.47
C CYS A 58 -4.42 -1.49 3.55
N LYS A 59 -3.20 -1.19 3.07
CA LYS A 59 -2.89 -0.06 2.16
C LYS A 59 -3.25 1.33 2.68
N THR A 60 -3.48 1.54 3.97
CA THR A 60 -3.90 2.84 4.54
C THR A 60 -2.71 3.78 4.79
N PHE A 61 -2.03 4.22 3.72
CA PHE A 61 -0.82 5.04 3.79
C PHE A 61 -1.06 6.53 4.09
N ASP A 62 -1.79 6.82 5.17
CA ASP A 62 -2.12 8.17 5.61
C ASP A 62 -1.95 8.35 7.13
N THR A 63 -1.98 9.61 7.57
CA THR A 63 -1.83 10.00 8.98
C THR A 63 -3.02 9.57 9.84
N MET A 64 -4.22 9.49 9.27
CA MET A 64 -5.40 9.04 10.04
C MET A 64 -5.23 7.60 10.49
N ALA A 65 -4.66 6.75 9.64
CA ALA A 65 -4.31 5.38 9.97
C ALA A 65 -3.23 5.31 11.07
N LEU A 66 -2.23 6.20 11.05
CA LEU A 66 -1.21 6.28 12.10
C LEU A 66 -1.80 6.66 13.47
N LEU A 67 -2.74 7.62 13.50
CA LEU A 67 -3.48 8.00 14.71
C LEU A 67 -4.38 6.85 15.17
N LEU A 68 -5.09 6.21 14.24
CA LEU A 68 -5.97 5.08 14.55
C LEU A 68 -5.20 3.91 15.14
N ALA A 69 -4.02 3.57 14.61
CA ALA A 69 -3.21 2.48 15.16
C ALA A 69 -2.79 2.74 16.61
N ARG A 70 -2.46 3.99 16.95
CA ARG A 70 -2.16 4.38 18.35
C ARG A 70 -3.39 4.29 19.24
N ARG A 71 -4.56 4.66 18.73
CA ARG A 71 -5.84 4.45 19.42
C ARG A 71 -6.10 2.97 19.70
N VAL A 72 -5.87 2.12 18.71
CA VAL A 72 -6.01 0.65 18.81
C VAL A 72 -5.10 0.09 19.91
N VAL A 73 -3.81 0.45 19.90
CA VAL A 73 -2.86 -0.01 20.95
C VAL A 73 -3.26 0.49 22.33
N ARG A 74 -3.67 1.76 22.47
CA ARG A 74 -4.15 2.32 23.75
C ARG A 74 -5.42 1.64 24.28
N ALA A 75 -6.23 1.09 23.39
CA ALA A 75 -7.39 0.26 23.74
C ALA A 75 -7.01 -1.19 24.09
N GLY A 76 -5.72 -1.52 24.17
CA GLY A 76 -5.23 -2.87 24.47
C GLY A 76 -5.49 -3.88 23.35
N LYS A 77 -5.54 -3.41 22.10
CA LYS A 77 -5.84 -4.23 20.93
C LYS A 77 -4.59 -4.42 20.07
N ILE A 78 -4.64 -5.42 19.19
CA ILE A 78 -3.53 -5.74 18.27
C ILE A 78 -3.62 -4.93 16.99
N VAL A 79 -2.47 -4.46 16.52
CA VAL A 79 -2.28 -3.84 15.21
C VAL A 79 -1.46 -4.77 14.33
N GLY A 80 -2.04 -5.17 13.21
CA GLY A 80 -1.35 -5.83 12.11
C GLY A 80 -1.18 -4.89 10.90
N GLN A 81 -0.23 -5.19 10.03
CA GLN A 81 -0.13 -4.56 8.70
C GLN A 81 -0.26 -5.61 7.61
N ASP A 82 -0.92 -5.29 6.50
CA ASP A 82 -0.89 -6.13 5.30
C ASP A 82 -0.36 -5.34 4.08
N LEU A 83 0.74 -5.85 3.52
CA LEU A 83 1.58 -5.18 2.53
C LEU A 83 1.66 -6.03 1.25
N PHE A 84 1.07 -5.52 0.17
CA PHE A 84 0.91 -6.23 -1.11
C PHE A 84 1.77 -5.70 -2.24
N ASP A 85 2.07 -4.40 -2.18
CA ASP A 85 2.71 -3.65 -3.26
C ASP A 85 4.05 -3.13 -2.76
N ASP A 86 5.11 -3.33 -3.54
CA ASP A 86 6.44 -2.85 -3.19
C ASP A 86 6.61 -1.36 -3.57
N TYR A 87 6.18 -0.50 -2.65
CA TYR A 87 6.47 0.93 -2.65
C TYR A 87 7.73 1.28 -1.82
N PHE A 88 8.47 0.27 -1.34
CA PHE A 88 9.44 0.45 -0.27
C PHE A 88 10.89 0.18 -0.69
N SER A 89 11.11 -0.66 -1.71
CA SER A 89 12.45 -1.06 -2.14
C SER A 89 13.16 -0.01 -3.00
N GLN A 90 12.44 0.83 -3.75
CA GLN A 90 13.05 1.89 -4.55
C GLN A 90 13.35 3.12 -3.68
N ILE A 91 14.45 3.04 -2.93
CA ILE A 91 14.89 4.06 -1.97
C ILE A 91 15.34 5.37 -2.63
N THR A 92 15.73 5.32 -3.91
CA THR A 92 16.21 6.48 -4.67
C THR A 92 15.07 7.34 -5.24
N ASP A 93 13.83 6.85 -5.21
CA ASP A 93 12.68 7.64 -5.65
C ASP A 93 12.08 8.43 -4.46
N PRO A 94 12.19 9.77 -4.46
CA PRO A 94 11.65 10.60 -3.38
C PRO A 94 10.13 10.60 -3.34
N ARG A 95 9.43 10.30 -4.46
CA ARG A 95 7.96 10.20 -4.48
C ARG A 95 7.47 9.10 -3.55
N LEU A 96 8.28 8.05 -3.37
CA LEU A 96 7.98 6.88 -2.55
C LEU A 96 8.43 7.03 -1.08
N GLU A 97 9.15 8.09 -0.72
CA GLU A 97 9.65 8.30 0.65
C GLU A 97 8.54 8.28 1.69
N ARG A 98 7.40 8.87 1.37
CA ARG A 98 6.21 8.89 2.22
C ARG A 98 5.75 7.51 2.67
N PHE A 99 5.86 6.48 1.82
CA PHE A 99 5.45 5.12 2.18
C PHE A 99 6.44 4.50 3.17
N ARG A 100 7.73 4.77 2.99
CA ARG A 100 8.79 4.34 3.91
C ARG A 100 8.68 5.05 5.26
N GLU A 101 8.43 6.35 5.26
CA GLU A 101 8.19 7.12 6.48
C GLU A 101 6.94 6.65 7.20
N TRP A 102 5.82 6.47 6.49
CA TRP A 102 4.61 5.92 7.07
C TRP A 102 4.87 4.55 7.73
N LEU A 103 5.62 3.67 7.07
CA LEU A 103 5.94 2.35 7.61
C LEU A 103 6.81 2.45 8.87
N ARG A 104 7.77 3.39 8.91
CA ARG A 104 8.58 3.69 10.11
C ARG A 104 7.74 4.26 11.24
N ASP A 105 6.78 5.15 10.94
CA ASP A 105 5.89 5.77 11.93
C ASP A 105 4.83 4.79 12.45
N MET A 106 4.51 3.75 11.67
CA MET A 106 3.61 2.65 12.03
C MET A 106 4.33 1.54 12.83
N ALA A 107 5.64 1.35 12.61
CA ALA A 107 6.43 0.28 13.23
C ALA A 107 6.30 0.21 14.78
N PRO A 108 6.36 1.32 15.55
CA PRO A 108 6.31 1.27 17.02
C PRO A 108 5.01 0.70 17.58
N VAL A 109 3.93 0.73 16.80
CA VAL A 109 2.61 0.25 17.21
C VAL A 109 2.22 -1.05 16.53
N THR A 110 3.06 -1.63 15.68
CA THR A 110 2.74 -2.85 14.92
C THR A 110 3.17 -4.11 15.67
N ASN A 111 2.25 -5.06 15.82
CA ASN A 111 2.50 -6.34 16.48
C ASN A 111 2.88 -7.46 15.51
N PHE A 112 2.40 -7.40 14.26
CA PHE A 112 2.78 -8.32 13.19
C PHE A 112 2.56 -7.69 11.82
N ALA A 113 3.18 -8.26 10.79
CA ALA A 113 2.95 -7.88 9.41
C ALA A 113 2.71 -9.11 8.53
N LEU A 114 1.91 -8.89 7.51
CA LEU A 114 1.59 -9.84 6.46
C LEU A 114 2.11 -9.27 5.14
N CYS A 115 2.63 -10.15 4.31
CA CYS A 115 3.21 -9.80 3.03
C CYS A 115 2.67 -10.73 1.96
N SER A 116 2.43 -10.22 0.75
CA SER A 116 1.93 -11.06 -0.35
C SER A 116 2.94 -12.08 -0.88
N THR A 117 4.24 -11.86 -0.63
CA THR A 117 5.32 -12.71 -1.12
C THR A 117 6.50 -12.75 -0.14
N PRO A 118 7.34 -13.81 -0.17
CA PRO A 118 8.61 -13.83 0.57
C PRO A 118 9.54 -12.67 0.23
N ARG A 119 9.57 -12.24 -1.04
CA ARG A 119 10.35 -11.06 -1.45
C ARG A 119 9.89 -9.79 -0.73
N MET A 120 8.58 -9.62 -0.57
CA MET A 120 8.04 -8.48 0.17
C MET A 120 8.44 -8.53 1.65
N VAL A 121 8.53 -9.72 2.26
CA VAL A 121 9.04 -9.90 3.63
C VAL A 121 10.47 -9.35 3.75
N GLU A 122 11.36 -9.68 2.81
CA GLU A 122 12.74 -9.19 2.80
C GLU A 122 12.81 -7.66 2.74
N VAL A 123 11.98 -7.04 1.89
CA VAL A 123 11.92 -5.59 1.73
C VAL A 123 11.45 -4.90 3.01
N VAL A 124 10.36 -5.40 3.60
CA VAL A 124 9.69 -4.79 4.76
C VAL A 124 10.48 -4.98 6.06
N ARG A 125 11.26 -6.06 6.17
CA ARG A 125 12.06 -6.36 7.37
C ARG A 125 12.99 -5.24 7.80
N ASN A 126 13.48 -4.43 6.85
CA ASN A 126 14.31 -3.25 7.13
C ASN A 126 13.57 -2.13 7.87
N TYR A 127 12.24 -2.11 7.80
CA TYR A 127 11.39 -1.10 8.43
C TYR A 127 10.67 -1.61 9.68
N LEU A 128 10.51 -2.92 9.80
CA LEU A 128 9.83 -3.58 10.91
C LEU A 128 10.78 -4.54 11.67
N PRO A 129 11.90 -4.05 12.23
CA PRO A 129 12.86 -4.90 12.92
C PRO A 129 12.24 -5.54 14.17
N GLY A 130 12.41 -6.85 14.33
CA GLY A 130 11.91 -7.61 15.48
C GLY A 130 10.41 -7.91 15.46
N ILE A 131 9.66 -7.38 14.49
CA ILE A 131 8.23 -7.67 14.32
C ILE A 131 8.07 -8.98 13.53
N PRO A 132 7.20 -9.91 13.94
CA PRO A 132 6.87 -11.09 13.14
C PRO A 132 6.30 -10.69 11.77
N ILE A 133 6.89 -11.20 10.70
CA ILE A 133 6.44 -10.96 9.31
C ILE A 133 6.22 -12.30 8.62
N VAL A 134 5.01 -12.51 8.12
CA VAL A 134 4.62 -13.76 7.45
C VAL A 134 4.23 -13.48 6.00
N ALA A 135 4.74 -14.29 5.07
CA ALA A 135 4.28 -14.29 3.70
C ALA A 135 2.99 -15.11 3.60
N ILE A 136 1.94 -14.53 3.02
CA ILE A 136 0.68 -15.20 2.72
C ILE A 136 0.37 -14.96 1.25
N ASP A 137 0.46 -16.04 0.47
CA ASP A 137 0.05 -16.03 -0.92
C ASP A 137 -1.47 -15.80 -1.06
N ASP A 138 -1.88 -15.30 -2.22
CA ASP A 138 -3.30 -15.09 -2.50
C ASP A 138 -4.00 -16.43 -2.78
N PRO A 139 -5.10 -16.75 -2.07
CA PRO A 139 -5.77 -18.04 -2.21
C PRO A 139 -6.55 -18.16 -3.52
N ILE A 140 -6.62 -19.35 -4.10
CA ILE A 140 -7.44 -19.65 -5.29
C ILE A 140 -8.88 -20.04 -4.89
N MET A 141 -9.88 -19.62 -5.68
CA MET A 141 -11.29 -20.01 -5.51
C MET A 141 -11.82 -20.80 -6.70
N GLY A 142 -12.74 -21.72 -6.42
CA GLY A 142 -13.48 -22.44 -7.45
C GLY A 142 -12.59 -23.25 -8.38
N TYR A 143 -11.47 -23.76 -7.88
CA TYR A 143 -10.57 -24.61 -8.64
C TYR A 143 -11.16 -26.02 -8.76
N ASP A 144 -11.52 -26.39 -9.99
CA ASP A 144 -11.90 -27.75 -10.35
C ASP A 144 -10.89 -28.28 -11.38
N PRO A 145 -10.06 -29.26 -11.04
CA PRO A 145 -9.04 -29.77 -11.95
C PRO A 145 -9.63 -30.36 -13.24
N PHE A 146 -10.79 -31.04 -13.17
CA PHE A 146 -11.39 -31.62 -14.37
C PHE A 146 -11.90 -30.54 -15.32
N MET A 147 -12.49 -29.48 -14.77
CA MET A 147 -12.94 -28.36 -15.57
C MET A 147 -11.79 -27.56 -16.18
N VAL A 148 -10.75 -27.30 -15.39
CA VAL A 148 -9.53 -26.64 -15.90
C VAL A 148 -8.89 -27.45 -17.03
N ALA A 149 -8.80 -28.77 -16.88
CA ALA A 149 -8.30 -29.68 -17.92
C ALA A 149 -9.12 -29.56 -19.20
N ALA A 150 -10.44 -29.72 -19.10
CA ALA A 150 -11.35 -29.69 -20.23
C ALA A 150 -11.31 -28.35 -20.97
N LEU A 151 -11.26 -27.23 -20.24
CA LEU A 151 -11.14 -25.89 -20.82
C LEU A 151 -9.80 -25.71 -21.55
N ALA A 152 -8.70 -26.14 -20.96
CA ALA A 152 -7.37 -26.02 -21.57
C ALA A 152 -7.29 -26.82 -22.88
N ASP A 153 -7.78 -28.06 -22.89
CA ASP A 153 -7.80 -28.93 -24.07
C ASP A 153 -8.69 -28.33 -25.18
N LEU A 154 -9.91 -27.89 -24.82
CA LEU A 154 -10.84 -27.25 -25.75
C LEU A 154 -10.25 -25.99 -26.39
N LYS A 155 -9.63 -25.12 -25.59
CA LYS A 155 -9.00 -23.88 -26.05
C LYS A 155 -7.82 -24.15 -26.98
N THR A 156 -6.99 -25.13 -26.64
CA THR A 156 -5.85 -25.57 -27.45
C THR A 156 -6.32 -26.13 -28.80
N GLN A 157 -7.32 -27.01 -28.78
CA GLN A 157 -7.89 -27.60 -30.00
C GLN A 157 -8.49 -26.51 -30.91
N ARG A 158 -9.29 -25.60 -30.34
CA ARG A 158 -9.91 -24.48 -31.09
C ARG A 158 -8.85 -23.59 -31.73
N ALA A 159 -7.80 -23.22 -30.99
CA ALA A 159 -6.71 -22.42 -31.51
C ALA A 159 -6.01 -23.15 -32.66
N ARG A 160 -5.62 -24.41 -32.47
CA ARG A 160 -4.94 -25.22 -33.49
C ARG A 160 -5.74 -25.34 -34.79
N MET A 161 -7.04 -25.60 -34.69
CA MET A 161 -7.92 -25.79 -35.85
C MET A 161 -8.18 -24.48 -36.61
N SER A 162 -8.39 -23.37 -35.88
CA SER A 162 -8.75 -22.09 -36.48
C SER A 162 -7.56 -21.23 -36.88
N ARG A 163 -6.37 -21.52 -36.34
CA ARG A 163 -5.19 -20.64 -36.38
C ARG A 163 -5.45 -19.24 -35.81
N ILE A 164 -6.42 -19.12 -34.91
CA ILE A 164 -6.72 -17.88 -34.18
C ILE A 164 -6.24 -18.03 -32.75
N LEU A 165 -5.43 -17.07 -32.27
CA LEU A 165 -5.09 -16.92 -30.86
C LEU A 165 -5.90 -15.78 -30.26
N ASN A 166 -6.88 -16.14 -29.43
CA ASN A 166 -7.53 -15.17 -28.55
C ASN A 166 -6.60 -14.92 -27.35
N ILE A 167 -6.01 -13.74 -27.31
CA ILE A 167 -5.11 -13.30 -26.25
C ILE A 167 -5.84 -12.32 -25.35
N VAL A 168 -5.68 -12.47 -24.03
CA VAL A 168 -6.16 -11.50 -23.05
C VAL A 168 -5.02 -10.91 -22.25
N TRP A 169 -5.07 -9.61 -22.03
CA TRP A 169 -4.38 -8.94 -20.93
C TRP A 169 -5.43 -8.36 -20.00
N PHE A 170 -5.28 -8.55 -18.68
CA PHE A 170 -6.24 -8.04 -17.70
C PHE A 170 -5.55 -7.52 -16.44
N GLY A 171 -6.01 -6.40 -15.89
CA GLY A 171 -5.49 -5.84 -14.65
C GLY A 171 -5.66 -4.32 -14.56
N ILE A 172 -4.98 -3.70 -13.60
CA ILE A 172 -4.91 -2.24 -13.50
C ILE A 172 -3.89 -1.72 -14.52
N GLY A 173 -4.34 -0.84 -15.40
CA GLY A 173 -3.58 -0.33 -16.55
C GLY A 173 -2.58 0.76 -16.21
N ASP A 174 -2.70 1.40 -15.05
CA ASP A 174 -1.86 2.51 -14.60
C ASP A 174 -1.24 2.27 -13.21
N ASN A 175 -0.14 2.97 -12.95
CA ASN A 175 0.36 3.19 -11.59
C ASN A 175 0.94 4.60 -11.48
N PRO A 176 0.65 5.34 -10.40
CA PRO A 176 1.11 6.73 -10.26
C PRO A 176 2.63 6.90 -10.13
N TYR A 177 3.38 5.83 -9.83
CA TYR A 177 4.83 5.91 -9.58
C TYR A 177 5.67 5.13 -10.59
N PHE A 178 5.12 4.03 -11.13
CA PHE A 178 5.85 3.10 -11.96
C PHE A 178 5.25 2.99 -13.36
N PRO A 179 6.06 2.92 -14.42
CA PRO A 179 5.58 2.59 -15.76
C PRO A 179 5.26 1.09 -15.83
N VAL A 180 4.13 0.68 -15.27
CA VAL A 180 3.58 -0.68 -15.34
C VAL A 180 2.24 -0.69 -16.06
N GLY A 181 1.66 -1.88 -16.25
CA GLY A 181 0.28 -2.01 -16.70
C GLY A 181 0.21 -2.01 -18.22
N LEU A 182 -0.43 -1.00 -18.81
CA LEU A 182 -0.49 -0.86 -20.27
C LEU A 182 0.89 -0.58 -20.89
N MET A 183 1.81 0.05 -20.15
CA MET A 183 3.21 0.23 -20.57
C MET A 183 3.92 -1.12 -20.74
N ASP A 184 3.73 -2.05 -19.79
CA ASP A 184 4.30 -3.41 -19.87
C ASP A 184 3.69 -4.15 -21.07
N LEU A 185 2.38 -4.00 -21.30
CA LEU A 185 1.71 -4.59 -22.45
C LEU A 185 2.23 -4.03 -23.78
N ALA A 186 2.37 -2.71 -23.90
CA ALA A 186 2.91 -2.08 -25.11
C ALA A 186 4.31 -2.61 -25.47
N SER A 187 5.14 -2.91 -24.46
CA SER A 187 6.46 -3.51 -24.68
C SER A 187 6.42 -4.93 -25.27
N CYS A 188 5.24 -5.57 -25.32
CA CYS A 188 5.04 -6.87 -25.94
C CYS A 188 4.72 -6.82 -27.44
N GLU A 189 4.71 -5.65 -28.07
CA GLU A 189 4.52 -5.54 -29.53
C GLU A 189 5.39 -6.56 -30.31
N PRO A 190 6.71 -6.72 -30.04
CA PRO A 190 7.53 -7.61 -30.85
C PRO A 190 7.12 -9.08 -30.72
N VAL A 191 6.59 -9.46 -29.55
CA VAL A 191 6.09 -10.80 -29.24
C VAL A 191 4.79 -11.06 -30.00
N LEU A 192 3.87 -10.09 -30.01
CA LEU A 192 2.60 -10.19 -30.74
C LEU A 192 2.83 -10.24 -32.26
N ALA A 193 3.69 -9.37 -32.79
CA ALA A 193 4.08 -9.39 -34.20
C ALA A 193 4.78 -10.70 -34.60
N ARG A 194 5.54 -11.31 -33.69
CA ARG A 194 6.15 -12.62 -33.94
C ARG A 194 5.12 -13.74 -34.00
N LEU A 195 4.11 -13.74 -33.13
CA LEU A 195 3.01 -14.70 -33.22
C LEU A 195 2.32 -14.63 -34.59
N GLU A 196 2.10 -13.43 -35.13
CA GLU A 196 1.56 -13.29 -36.49
C GLU A 196 2.49 -13.86 -37.56
N ARG A 197 3.80 -13.62 -37.47
CA ARG A 197 4.81 -14.22 -38.36
C ARG A 197 4.90 -15.74 -38.26
N LEU A 198 4.55 -16.32 -37.11
CA LEU A 198 4.43 -17.77 -36.92
C LEU A 198 3.12 -18.36 -37.52
N GLY A 199 2.31 -17.53 -38.17
CA GLY A 199 1.10 -17.95 -38.88
C GLY A 199 -0.16 -17.93 -38.02
N TRP A 200 -0.16 -17.24 -36.89
CA TRP A 200 -1.35 -17.03 -36.07
C TRP A 200 -2.09 -15.75 -36.47
N HIS A 201 -3.42 -15.78 -36.44
CA HIS A 201 -4.21 -14.57 -36.40
C HIS A 201 -4.44 -14.18 -34.94
N VAL A 202 -3.84 -13.07 -34.50
CA VAL A 202 -3.90 -12.61 -33.10
C VAL A 202 -5.12 -11.71 -32.89
N LYS A 203 -5.90 -12.01 -31.85
CA LYS A 203 -6.98 -11.14 -31.36
C LYS A 203 -6.72 -10.81 -29.90
N LEU A 204 -6.39 -9.55 -29.61
CA LEU A 204 -6.08 -9.11 -28.26
C LEU A 204 -7.27 -8.43 -27.58
N ARG A 205 -7.68 -8.92 -26.41
CA ARG A 205 -8.62 -8.24 -25.51
C ARG A 205 -7.88 -7.67 -24.31
N ILE A 206 -8.08 -6.39 -24.03
CA ILE A 206 -7.46 -5.66 -22.92
C ILE A 206 -8.55 -5.31 -21.91
N VAL A 207 -8.56 -5.97 -20.75
CA VAL A 207 -9.53 -5.71 -19.68
C VAL A 207 -8.89 -4.86 -18.59
N THR A 208 -9.23 -3.58 -18.52
CA THR A 208 -8.53 -2.61 -17.66
C THR A 208 -9.42 -1.55 -17.05
N ASN A 209 -8.99 -0.91 -15.97
CA ASN A 209 -9.66 0.28 -15.43
C ASN A 209 -9.60 1.46 -16.41
N ARG A 210 -10.50 2.44 -16.24
CA ARG A 210 -10.66 3.59 -17.13
C ARG A 210 -9.58 4.68 -17.00
N ARG A 211 -8.94 4.81 -15.83
CA ARG A 211 -7.99 5.91 -15.53
C ARG A 211 -6.89 6.16 -16.58
N PRO A 212 -6.23 5.15 -17.17
CA PRO A 212 -5.20 5.37 -18.19
C PRO A 212 -5.71 6.10 -19.45
N PHE A 213 -7.02 6.03 -19.73
CA PHE A 213 -7.63 6.71 -20.88
C PHE A 213 -7.91 8.19 -20.58
N ASP A 214 -8.24 8.49 -19.32
CA ASP A 214 -8.48 9.87 -18.88
C ASP A 214 -7.16 10.67 -18.78
N SER A 215 -6.03 10.00 -18.47
CA SER A 215 -4.69 10.64 -18.39
C SER A 215 -3.93 10.71 -19.71
N GLY A 216 -4.38 10.01 -20.75
CA GLY A 216 -3.66 9.86 -22.02
C GLY A 216 -2.61 8.73 -22.05
N ASP A 217 -2.36 8.06 -20.92
CA ASP A 217 -1.39 6.95 -20.84
C ASP A 217 -1.74 5.78 -21.76
N ALA A 218 -3.02 5.61 -22.11
CA ALA A 218 -3.48 4.58 -23.05
C ALA A 218 -2.99 4.78 -24.50
N GLU A 219 -2.43 5.93 -24.86
CA GLU A 219 -1.88 6.17 -26.20
C GLU A 219 -0.76 5.20 -26.58
N VAL A 220 -0.06 4.64 -25.59
CA VAL A 220 0.99 3.64 -25.80
C VAL A 220 0.46 2.36 -26.46
N LEU A 221 -0.84 2.07 -26.37
CA LEU A 221 -1.46 0.92 -27.03
C LEU A 221 -1.45 1.03 -28.56
N ARG A 222 -1.27 2.24 -29.12
CA ARG A 222 -1.10 2.43 -30.57
C ARG A 222 0.14 1.70 -31.11
N ALA A 223 1.11 1.40 -30.23
CA ALA A 223 2.32 0.69 -30.61
C ALA A 223 2.07 -0.80 -30.89
N LEU A 224 1.00 -1.43 -30.37
CA LEU A 224 0.87 -2.91 -30.33
C LEU A 224 0.83 -3.63 -31.68
N GLY A 225 0.64 -2.92 -32.81
CA GLY A 225 0.72 -3.49 -34.16
C GLY A 225 -0.39 -4.49 -34.54
N VAL A 226 -1.15 -5.02 -33.57
CA VAL A 226 -2.21 -6.01 -33.75
C VAL A 226 -3.60 -5.43 -33.47
N ALA A 227 -4.63 -6.09 -33.98
CA ALA A 227 -6.01 -5.75 -33.64
C ALA A 227 -6.29 -6.02 -32.15
N TYR A 228 -6.81 -5.01 -31.46
CA TYR A 228 -7.21 -5.14 -30.07
C TYR A 228 -8.55 -4.48 -29.77
N GLU A 229 -9.22 -4.98 -28.73
CA GLU A 229 -10.36 -4.34 -28.11
C GLU A 229 -10.06 -4.04 -26.64
N VAL A 230 -10.55 -2.90 -26.16
CA VAL A 230 -10.45 -2.50 -24.76
C VAL A 230 -11.82 -2.64 -24.12
N VAL A 231 -11.86 -3.32 -22.98
CA VAL A 231 -13.06 -3.49 -22.17
C VAL A 231 -12.79 -2.92 -20.78
N GLU A 232 -13.71 -2.12 -20.26
CA GLU A 232 -13.61 -1.62 -18.89
C GLU A 232 -13.67 -2.80 -17.90
N TRP A 233 -12.75 -2.77 -16.93
CA TRP A 233 -12.62 -3.83 -15.96
C TRP A 233 -13.85 -3.90 -15.06
N THR A 234 -14.48 -5.06 -15.09
CA THR A 234 -15.41 -5.55 -14.08
C THR A 234 -15.06 -7.01 -13.81
N GLU A 235 -15.47 -7.56 -12.68
CA GLU A 235 -15.27 -8.99 -12.40
C GLU A 235 -15.88 -9.86 -13.51
N LYS A 236 -17.08 -9.50 -13.98
CA LYS A 236 -17.74 -10.19 -15.09
C LYS A 236 -16.91 -10.09 -16.39
N ALA A 237 -16.46 -8.90 -16.76
CA ALA A 237 -15.67 -8.71 -17.98
C ALA A 237 -14.33 -9.49 -17.93
N GLU A 238 -13.67 -9.53 -16.77
CA GLU A 238 -12.48 -10.35 -16.56
C GLU A 238 -12.79 -11.85 -16.75
N GLN A 239 -13.88 -12.34 -16.14
CA GLN A 239 -14.31 -13.73 -16.28
C GLN A 239 -14.68 -14.09 -17.73
N ASP A 240 -15.44 -13.24 -18.42
CA ASP A 240 -15.87 -13.45 -19.80
C ASP A 240 -14.65 -13.48 -20.74
N ALA A 241 -13.74 -12.51 -20.59
CA ALA A 241 -12.51 -12.45 -21.37
C ALA A 241 -11.61 -13.67 -21.15
N LEU A 242 -11.43 -14.11 -19.90
CA LEU A 242 -10.63 -15.31 -19.60
C LEU A 242 -11.30 -16.59 -20.08
N THR A 243 -12.63 -16.67 -20.08
CA THR A 243 -13.36 -17.83 -20.60
C THR A 243 -13.12 -18.00 -22.09
N GLU A 244 -13.10 -16.90 -22.85
CA GLU A 244 -12.88 -16.91 -24.30
C GLU A 244 -11.40 -17.04 -24.71
N ALA A 245 -10.49 -16.50 -23.89
CA ALA A 245 -9.07 -16.42 -24.23
C ALA A 245 -8.38 -17.79 -24.21
N THR A 246 -7.58 -18.03 -25.24
CA THR A 246 -6.64 -19.15 -25.31
C THR A 246 -5.40 -18.85 -24.47
N VAL A 247 -4.89 -17.62 -24.55
CA VAL A 247 -3.64 -17.18 -23.90
C VAL A 247 -3.90 -15.96 -23.05
N ALA A 248 -3.38 -15.94 -21.83
CA ALA A 248 -3.22 -14.73 -21.03
C ALA A 248 -1.77 -14.24 -21.13
N ILE A 249 -1.57 -13.03 -21.65
CA ILE A 249 -0.24 -12.41 -21.73
C ILE A 249 0.01 -11.55 -20.48
N LEU A 250 1.05 -11.90 -19.73
CA LEU A 250 1.38 -11.30 -18.43
C LEU A 250 2.83 -10.79 -18.44
N PRO A 251 3.10 -9.64 -19.09
CA PRO A 251 4.43 -9.06 -19.09
C PRO A 251 4.81 -8.53 -17.71
N VAL A 252 6.10 -8.63 -17.41
CA VAL A 252 6.70 -8.14 -16.17
C VAL A 252 8.05 -7.51 -16.50
N ASN A 253 8.20 -6.20 -16.34
CA ASN A 253 9.46 -5.51 -16.66
C ASN A 253 10.57 -5.63 -15.60
N GLY A 254 10.28 -6.19 -14.42
CA GLY A 254 11.28 -6.44 -13.37
C GLY A 254 11.72 -5.22 -12.59
N GLN A 255 10.98 -4.12 -12.61
CA GLN A 255 11.22 -3.02 -11.66
C GLN A 255 10.77 -3.39 -10.24
N SER A 256 11.25 -2.65 -9.25
CA SER A 256 10.98 -2.87 -7.81
C SER A 256 9.54 -3.26 -7.51
N PHE A 257 8.58 -2.45 -7.95
CA PHE A 257 7.14 -2.69 -7.77
C PHE A 257 6.66 -4.07 -8.24
N SER A 258 7.21 -4.56 -9.35
CA SER A 258 6.79 -5.79 -10.00
C SER A 258 7.46 -7.03 -9.42
N ARG A 259 8.61 -6.90 -8.75
CA ARG A 259 9.39 -8.04 -8.22
C ARG A 259 8.75 -8.73 -7.01
N ALA A 260 7.88 -8.03 -6.28
CA ALA A 260 7.24 -8.53 -5.07
C ALA A 260 5.74 -8.83 -5.25
N LYS A 261 5.24 -8.82 -6.49
CA LYS A 261 3.82 -9.04 -6.80
C LYS A 261 3.42 -10.50 -6.57
N SER A 262 2.17 -10.69 -6.16
CA SER A 262 1.61 -12.03 -6.01
C SER A 262 1.39 -12.74 -7.34
N LEU A 263 1.18 -14.05 -7.28
CA LEU A 263 0.92 -14.88 -8.46
C LEU A 263 -0.54 -14.79 -8.96
N ASN A 264 -1.38 -13.94 -8.37
CA ASN A 264 -2.83 -13.97 -8.55
C ASN A 264 -3.25 -13.88 -10.03
N ARG A 265 -2.61 -13.04 -10.86
CA ARG A 265 -2.96 -12.95 -12.30
C ARG A 265 -2.68 -14.25 -13.05
N ALA A 266 -1.52 -14.87 -12.84
CA ALA A 266 -1.19 -16.14 -13.48
C ALA A 266 -2.11 -17.26 -12.99
N ILE A 267 -2.33 -17.36 -11.68
CA ILE A 267 -3.22 -18.37 -11.09
C ILE A 267 -4.65 -18.20 -11.62
N THR A 268 -5.16 -16.97 -11.68
CA THR A 268 -6.51 -16.67 -12.19
C THR A 268 -6.66 -17.11 -13.65
N ALA A 269 -5.65 -16.89 -14.49
CA ALA A 269 -5.65 -17.33 -15.87
C ALA A 269 -5.58 -18.86 -16.01
N LEU A 270 -4.69 -19.51 -15.26
CA LEU A 270 -4.57 -20.98 -15.24
C LEU A 270 -5.86 -21.64 -14.75
N ASN A 271 -6.54 -21.07 -13.75
CA ASN A 271 -7.84 -21.54 -13.26
C ASN A 271 -8.98 -21.44 -14.29
N ARG A 272 -8.77 -20.68 -15.36
CA ARG A 272 -9.70 -20.59 -16.51
C ARG A 272 -9.23 -21.42 -17.71
N GLY A 273 -8.23 -22.28 -17.53
CA GLY A 273 -7.67 -23.11 -18.59
C GLY A 273 -6.93 -22.30 -19.67
N CYS A 274 -6.52 -21.07 -19.40
CA CYS A 274 -5.69 -20.31 -20.33
C CYS A 274 -4.24 -20.82 -20.28
N HIS A 275 -3.55 -20.81 -21.41
CA HIS A 275 -2.09 -20.77 -21.42
C HIS A 275 -1.63 -19.42 -20.89
N VAL A 276 -0.57 -19.37 -20.09
CA VAL A 276 0.00 -18.10 -19.62
C VAL A 276 1.31 -17.85 -20.34
N LEU A 277 1.41 -16.72 -21.03
CA LEU A 277 2.65 -16.22 -21.62
C LEU A 277 3.19 -15.08 -20.76
N SER A 278 4.22 -15.36 -19.96
CA SER A 278 4.86 -14.36 -19.10
C SER A 278 6.21 -13.95 -19.66
N ILE A 279 6.30 -12.70 -20.12
CA ILE A 279 7.52 -12.15 -20.73
C ILE A 279 8.26 -11.24 -19.72
N GLY A 280 9.59 -11.25 -19.78
CA GLY A 280 10.44 -10.33 -19.02
C GLY A 280 10.98 -10.94 -17.71
N TYR A 281 10.72 -10.31 -16.57
CA TYR A 281 11.20 -10.75 -15.26
C TYR A 281 10.53 -12.06 -14.80
N PRO A 282 11.26 -12.98 -14.16
CA PRO A 282 10.76 -14.27 -13.69
C PRO A 282 9.85 -14.20 -12.45
N LEU A 283 8.82 -13.36 -12.48
CA LEU A 283 7.90 -13.20 -11.33
C LEU A 283 7.15 -14.49 -10.99
N TYR A 284 6.78 -15.27 -12.02
CA TYR A 284 5.94 -16.45 -11.88
C TYR A 284 6.75 -17.76 -11.94
N ASP A 285 8.02 -17.76 -11.55
CA ASP A 285 8.91 -18.93 -11.68
C ASP A 285 8.41 -20.18 -10.95
N ARG A 286 7.67 -19.99 -9.85
CA ARG A 286 6.96 -21.07 -9.12
C ARG A 286 5.94 -21.82 -9.98
N LEU A 287 5.60 -21.31 -11.15
CA LEU A 287 4.67 -21.88 -12.12
C LEU A 287 5.35 -22.25 -13.45
N ASN A 288 6.69 -22.24 -13.54
CA ASN A 288 7.43 -22.43 -14.81
C ASN A 288 7.06 -23.70 -15.60
N ASP A 289 6.66 -24.75 -14.90
CA ASP A 289 6.19 -26.00 -15.51
C ASP A 289 4.88 -25.82 -16.29
N TYR A 290 4.06 -24.82 -15.93
CA TYR A 290 2.70 -24.59 -16.44
C TYR A 290 2.55 -23.28 -17.22
N ILE A 291 3.62 -22.48 -17.35
CA ILE A 291 3.61 -21.21 -18.07
C ILE A 291 4.68 -21.16 -19.16
N TYR A 292 4.49 -20.27 -20.12
CA TYR A 292 5.43 -20.00 -21.19
C TYR A 292 6.22 -18.73 -20.94
N ARG A 293 7.48 -18.76 -21.36
CA ARG A 293 8.41 -17.62 -21.32
C ARG A 293 8.85 -17.18 -22.73
N SER A 294 8.51 -17.99 -23.74
CA SER A 294 8.74 -17.75 -25.16
C SER A 294 7.46 -18.01 -25.94
N GLU A 295 7.13 -17.10 -26.85
CA GLU A 295 6.04 -17.26 -27.80
C GLU A 295 6.28 -18.38 -28.80
N GLU A 296 7.54 -18.66 -29.16
CA GLU A 296 7.91 -19.76 -30.05
C GLU A 296 7.64 -21.12 -29.41
N GLU A 297 8.06 -21.32 -28.15
CA GLU A 297 7.78 -22.54 -27.38
C GLU A 297 6.26 -22.76 -27.25
N MET A 298 5.53 -21.72 -26.83
CA MET A 298 4.08 -21.77 -26.70
C MET A 298 3.41 -22.14 -28.02
N SER A 299 3.80 -21.49 -29.12
CA SER A 299 3.27 -21.75 -30.45
C SER A 299 3.52 -23.20 -30.88
N ALA A 300 4.77 -23.68 -30.76
CA ALA A 300 5.14 -25.03 -31.14
C ALA A 300 4.36 -26.10 -30.35
N ASP A 301 4.18 -25.87 -29.05
CA ASP A 301 3.45 -26.76 -28.17
C ASP A 301 1.95 -26.80 -28.49
N ILE A 302 1.31 -25.65 -28.70
CA ILE A 302 -0.12 -25.59 -29.09
C ILE A 302 -0.34 -26.34 -30.42
N LEU A 303 0.57 -26.19 -31.38
CA LEU A 303 0.45 -26.86 -32.67
C LEU A 303 0.67 -28.37 -32.59
N SER A 304 1.64 -28.80 -31.78
CA SER A 304 1.93 -30.23 -31.58
C SER A 304 0.95 -30.92 -30.62
N GLY A 305 0.12 -30.16 -29.90
CA GLY A 305 -0.77 -30.70 -28.86
C GLY A 305 -0.04 -31.01 -27.55
N ASN A 306 1.18 -30.52 -27.38
CA ASN A 306 2.03 -30.74 -26.20
C ASN A 306 2.02 -29.54 -25.25
N SER A 307 0.93 -28.80 -25.18
CA SER A 307 0.84 -27.59 -24.35
C SER A 307 1.11 -27.84 -22.86
N LYS A 308 1.66 -26.83 -22.16
CA LYS A 308 1.94 -26.90 -20.72
C LYS A 308 0.66 -27.01 -19.88
N MET A 309 -0.42 -26.39 -20.36
CA MET A 309 -1.77 -26.59 -19.85
C MET A 309 -2.50 -27.64 -20.70
N ARG A 310 -2.58 -28.86 -20.19
CA ARG A 310 -3.28 -30.00 -20.82
C ARG A 310 -3.65 -31.04 -19.76
N GLY A 311 -4.59 -31.92 -20.08
CA GLY A 311 -5.19 -32.86 -19.12
C GLY A 311 -4.22 -33.69 -18.28
N ASP A 312 -3.19 -34.30 -18.87
CA ASP A 312 -2.23 -35.17 -18.17
C ASP A 312 -1.30 -34.41 -17.18
N ARG A 313 -1.22 -33.08 -17.29
CA ARG A 313 -0.40 -32.23 -16.41
C ARG A 313 -1.18 -31.58 -15.27
N ILE A 314 -2.52 -31.67 -15.28
CA ILE A 314 -3.35 -30.95 -14.30
C ILE A 314 -3.18 -31.45 -12.87
N GLN A 315 -2.87 -32.74 -12.65
CA GLN A 315 -2.56 -33.23 -11.31
C GLN A 315 -1.31 -32.55 -10.73
N GLY A 316 -0.28 -32.35 -11.56
CA GLY A 316 0.91 -31.59 -11.18
C GLY A 316 0.55 -30.14 -10.84
N LEU A 317 -0.26 -29.48 -11.67
CA LEU A 317 -0.71 -28.11 -11.39
C LEU A 317 -1.50 -28.05 -10.08
N THR A 318 -2.37 -29.03 -9.82
CA THR A 318 -3.14 -29.12 -8.56
C THR A 318 -2.23 -29.19 -7.35
N ALA A 319 -1.19 -30.03 -7.40
CA ALA A 319 -0.20 -30.15 -6.33
C ALA A 319 0.55 -28.82 -6.14
N THR A 320 0.99 -28.19 -7.22
CA THR A 320 1.65 -26.88 -7.21
C THR A 320 0.76 -25.78 -6.60
N LEU A 321 -0.50 -25.66 -7.03
CA LEU A 321 -1.45 -24.69 -6.48
C LEU A 321 -1.79 -24.99 -5.01
N SER A 322 -1.86 -26.27 -4.62
CA SER A 322 -2.11 -26.65 -3.22
C SER A 322 -0.97 -26.26 -2.28
N GLN A 323 0.26 -26.09 -2.78
CA GLN A 323 1.38 -25.64 -1.97
C GLN A 323 1.31 -24.15 -1.62
N PHE A 324 0.76 -23.32 -2.50
CA PHE A 324 0.93 -21.87 -2.37
C PHE A 324 -0.25 -21.01 -2.80
N ALA A 325 -1.39 -21.60 -3.12
CA ALA A 325 -2.65 -20.90 -3.36
C ALA A 325 -3.78 -21.55 -2.57
N ASN A 326 -3.47 -22.41 -1.61
CA ASN A 326 -4.45 -23.14 -0.84
C ASN A 326 -5.21 -22.18 0.10
N PRO A 327 -6.54 -22.05 -0.07
CA PRO A 327 -7.35 -21.13 0.72
C PRO A 327 -7.39 -21.47 2.21
N LEU A 328 -7.42 -22.76 2.56
CA LEU A 328 -7.41 -23.21 3.96
C LEU A 328 -6.08 -22.82 4.62
N HIS A 329 -4.96 -23.16 3.99
CA HIS A 329 -3.63 -22.87 4.54
C HIS A 329 -3.37 -21.36 4.69
N ALA A 330 -3.75 -20.55 3.70
CA ALA A 330 -3.59 -19.10 3.76
C ALA A 330 -4.44 -18.49 4.90
N THR A 331 -5.68 -18.96 5.05
CA THR A 331 -6.60 -18.53 6.11
C THR A 331 -6.10 -18.94 7.50
N GLU A 332 -5.66 -20.18 7.66
CA GLU A 332 -5.06 -20.69 8.90
C GLU A 332 -3.82 -19.89 9.28
N THR A 333 -2.92 -19.63 8.33
CA THR A 333 -1.70 -18.86 8.57
C THR A 333 -2.01 -17.43 9.03
N PHE A 334 -2.99 -16.77 8.40
CA PHE A 334 -3.47 -15.45 8.79
C PHE A 334 -3.96 -15.43 10.24
N PHE A 335 -4.87 -16.34 10.60
CA PHE A 335 -5.45 -16.35 11.94
C PHE A 335 -4.49 -16.90 13.00
N GLN A 336 -3.57 -17.80 12.65
CA GLN A 336 -2.51 -18.25 13.54
C GLN A 336 -1.62 -17.08 13.94
N GLN A 337 -1.21 -16.23 12.98
CA GLN A 337 -0.41 -15.06 13.27
C GLN A 337 -1.18 -14.05 14.15
N ALA A 338 -2.44 -13.80 13.85
CA ALA A 338 -3.30 -12.91 14.65
C ALA A 338 -3.45 -13.42 16.11
N ARG A 339 -3.68 -14.73 16.29
CA ARG A 339 -3.77 -15.38 17.61
C ARG A 339 -2.46 -15.33 18.37
N ALA A 340 -1.35 -15.62 17.70
CA ALA A 340 -0.03 -15.56 18.30
C ALA A 340 0.25 -14.16 18.87
N SER A 341 -0.09 -13.11 18.11
CA SER A 341 0.06 -11.73 18.56
C SER A 341 -0.86 -11.37 19.73
N LEU A 342 -2.12 -11.85 19.75
CA LEU A 342 -3.01 -11.66 20.90
C LEU A 342 -2.46 -12.31 22.17
N ASN A 343 -1.90 -13.52 22.05
CA ASN A 343 -1.32 -14.25 23.17
C ASN A 343 0.00 -13.64 23.66
N SER A 344 0.66 -12.83 22.83
CA SER A 344 1.90 -12.13 23.16
C SER A 344 1.70 -10.64 23.44
N LEU A 345 0.47 -10.19 23.73
CA LEU A 345 0.22 -8.80 24.08
C LEU A 345 1.09 -8.41 25.27
N PRO A 346 1.97 -7.41 25.14
CA PRO A 346 2.66 -6.89 26.30
C PRO A 346 1.61 -6.33 27.27
N PRO A 347 1.84 -6.43 28.59
CA PRO A 347 0.98 -5.76 29.54
C PRO A 347 0.85 -4.28 29.17
N LEU A 348 -0.37 -3.75 29.26
CA LEU A 348 -0.64 -2.34 29.01
C LEU A 348 0.35 -1.53 29.85
N GLN A 349 1.23 -0.79 29.16
CA GLN A 349 2.15 0.10 29.85
C GLN A 349 1.31 1.15 30.58
N SER A 350 1.63 1.37 31.86
CA SER A 350 0.89 2.31 32.72
C SER A 350 0.88 3.73 32.14
N GLU A 351 1.90 4.09 31.35
CA GLU A 351 1.98 5.37 30.66
C GLU A 351 2.41 5.16 29.20
N ALA A 352 1.45 5.31 28.29
CA ALA A 352 1.73 5.48 26.87
C ALA A 352 2.40 6.84 26.63
N PRO A 353 3.31 6.96 25.64
CA PRO A 353 3.86 8.26 25.26
C PRO A 353 2.73 9.24 24.91
N LEU A 354 2.93 10.52 25.24
CA LEU A 354 2.03 11.58 24.80
C LEU A 354 2.03 11.60 23.28
N LEU A 355 0.86 11.64 22.66
CA LEU A 355 0.77 11.77 21.21
C LEU A 355 0.86 13.25 20.85
N CYS A 356 1.76 13.61 19.94
CA CYS A 356 1.89 14.95 19.40
C CYS A 356 1.70 14.91 17.89
N LEU A 357 0.71 15.64 17.36
CA LEU A 357 0.48 15.74 15.92
C LEU A 357 0.91 17.12 15.43
N LEU A 358 2.03 17.17 14.70
CA LEU A 358 2.50 18.37 14.02
C LEU A 358 1.74 18.56 12.72
N HIS A 359 1.05 19.68 12.59
CA HIS A 359 0.28 20.03 11.42
C HIS A 359 1.14 20.77 10.39
N GLY A 360 1.18 20.25 9.17
CA GLY A 360 1.86 20.84 8.03
C GLY A 360 0.92 21.52 7.04
N HIS A 361 1.24 21.46 5.75
CA HIS A 361 0.47 22.06 4.65
C HIS A 361 -0.85 21.34 4.37
N VAL A 362 -0.84 20.00 4.45
CA VAL A 362 -1.98 19.13 4.11
C VAL A 362 -2.51 18.53 5.40
N THR A 363 -3.32 19.31 6.10
CA THR A 363 -4.03 18.85 7.29
C THR A 363 -5.54 19.07 7.18
N THR A 364 -6.30 18.22 7.87
CA THR A 364 -7.76 18.31 7.97
C THR A 364 -8.19 18.53 9.42
N ILE A 365 -9.41 19.06 9.59
CA ILE A 365 -10.01 19.24 10.92
C ILE A 365 -10.22 17.90 11.63
N ASN A 366 -10.43 16.82 10.87
CA ASN A 366 -10.62 15.48 11.41
C ASN A 366 -9.34 14.98 12.09
N LEU A 367 -8.17 15.19 11.48
CA LEU A 367 -6.89 14.84 12.10
C LEU A 367 -6.66 15.62 13.40
N HIS A 368 -6.95 16.93 13.39
CA HIS A 368 -6.85 17.78 14.58
C HIS A 368 -7.76 17.27 15.72
N LYS A 369 -9.04 17.04 15.43
CA LYS A 369 -10.01 16.53 16.41
C LYS A 369 -9.63 15.14 16.93
N MET A 370 -9.12 14.27 16.05
CA MET A 370 -8.69 12.93 16.42
C MET A 370 -7.45 12.94 17.33
N ALA A 371 -6.47 13.82 17.09
CA ALA A 371 -5.35 13.98 18.01
C ALA A 371 -5.84 14.36 19.42
N SER A 372 -6.78 15.31 19.51
CA SER A 372 -7.37 15.73 20.79
C SER A 372 -8.21 14.64 21.46
N SER A 373 -9.00 13.85 20.70
CA SER A 373 -9.80 12.77 21.28
C SER A 373 -8.96 11.62 21.84
N LEU A 374 -7.69 11.54 21.44
CA LEU A 374 -6.71 10.63 21.99
C LEU A 374 -5.92 11.26 23.15
N ASP A 375 -6.41 12.30 23.84
CA ASP A 375 -5.62 13.03 24.86
C ASP A 375 -4.21 13.40 24.35
N GLY A 376 -4.12 13.67 23.04
CA GLY A 376 -2.91 14.10 22.37
C GLY A 376 -2.87 15.62 22.23
N VAL A 377 -1.71 16.12 21.84
CA VAL A 377 -1.47 17.53 21.59
C VAL A 377 -1.44 17.78 20.09
N SER A 378 -2.38 18.59 19.61
CA SER A 378 -2.36 19.10 18.25
C SER A 378 -1.49 20.36 18.18
N VAL A 379 -0.52 20.36 17.28
CA VAL A 379 0.51 21.41 17.18
C VAL A 379 0.46 22.06 15.82
N SER A 380 0.16 23.36 15.75
CA SER A 380 0.27 24.07 14.47
C SER A 380 1.71 24.50 14.19
N THR A 381 2.09 24.49 12.93
CA THR A 381 3.32 25.14 12.46
C THR A 381 2.98 26.34 11.57
N ILE A 382 3.99 27.07 11.11
CA ILE A 382 3.80 28.18 10.17
C ILE A 382 3.18 27.74 8.83
N PHE A 383 3.16 26.43 8.54
CA PHE A 383 2.54 25.87 7.33
C PHE A 383 1.02 25.69 7.49
N THR A 384 0.52 25.76 8.73
CA THR A 384 -0.90 25.62 9.05
C THR A 384 -1.60 26.98 8.98
N ASN A 385 -2.29 27.22 7.88
CA ASN A 385 -3.10 28.43 7.64
C ASN A 385 -4.56 28.29 8.14
N LYS A 386 -4.78 27.53 9.23
CA LYS A 386 -6.11 27.22 9.77
C LYS A 386 -6.34 27.96 11.09
N SER A 387 -7.55 28.49 11.25
CA SER A 387 -7.99 29.23 12.44
C SER A 387 -8.52 28.30 13.56
N TRP A 388 -7.94 27.10 13.70
CA TRP A 388 -8.33 26.17 14.76
C TRP A 388 -7.58 26.49 16.06
N ASN A 389 -8.13 26.05 17.18
CA ASN A 389 -7.52 26.24 18.49
C ASN A 389 -6.44 25.17 18.70
N PHE A 390 -5.18 25.54 18.47
CA PHE A 390 -4.03 24.66 18.68
C PHE A 390 -3.40 24.97 20.04
N PRO A 391 -3.37 24.00 20.98
CA PRO A 391 -2.78 24.21 22.30
C PRO A 391 -1.28 24.46 22.27
N VAL A 392 -0.61 24.13 21.16
CA VAL A 392 0.79 24.46 20.89
C VAL A 392 0.92 25.00 19.48
N ARG A 393 1.75 26.03 19.31
CA ARG A 393 1.96 26.69 18.03
C ARG A 393 3.43 27.03 17.83
N PHE A 394 3.92 26.79 16.62
CA PHE A 394 5.17 27.35 16.12
C PHE A 394 4.82 28.48 15.17
N ASP A 395 4.95 29.71 15.65
CA ASP A 395 4.65 30.92 14.88
C ASP A 395 5.95 31.62 14.50
N ARG A 396 5.92 32.38 13.41
CA ARG A 396 7.02 33.27 13.06
C ARG A 396 6.87 34.61 13.78
N VAL A 397 7.89 35.00 14.54
CA VAL A 397 7.99 36.31 15.18
C VAL A 397 9.23 37.00 14.64
N SER A 398 9.05 38.12 13.94
CA SER A 398 10.12 38.78 13.18
C SER A 398 10.76 37.82 12.16
N ASN A 399 11.97 37.31 12.41
CA ASN A 399 12.69 36.37 11.55
C ASN A 399 13.05 35.07 12.29
N GLU A 400 12.33 34.74 13.36
CA GLU A 400 12.58 33.55 14.16
C GLU A 400 11.30 32.74 14.33
N ILE A 401 11.44 31.41 14.43
CA ILE A 401 10.36 30.52 14.82
C ILE A 401 10.33 30.46 16.34
N GLN A 402 9.20 30.87 16.93
CA GLN A 402 8.95 30.83 18.36
C GLN A 402 7.90 29.76 18.67
N MET A 403 8.06 29.10 19.82
CA MET A 403 7.09 28.13 20.33
C MET A 403 6.20 28.81 21.37
N ARG A 404 4.89 28.62 21.22
CA ARG A 404 3.87 29.08 22.16
C ARG A 404 2.99 27.92 22.57
N MET A 405 2.51 27.92 23.80
CA MET A 405 1.57 26.89 24.27
C MET A 405 0.60 27.44 25.30
N THR A 406 -0.50 26.74 25.57
CA THR A 406 -1.43 27.14 26.63
C THR A 406 -0.75 27.03 28.00
N ALA A 407 -1.05 27.96 28.91
CA ALA A 407 -0.47 27.97 30.25
C ALA A 407 -0.71 26.65 31.01
N SER A 408 -1.90 26.04 30.85
CA SER A 408 -2.25 24.75 31.44
C SER A 408 -1.35 23.60 30.96
N LEU A 409 -0.94 23.63 29.69
CA LEU A 409 -0.06 22.60 29.13
C LEU A 409 1.39 22.82 29.57
N ALA A 410 1.84 24.09 29.58
CA ALA A 410 3.16 24.45 30.10
C ALA A 410 3.34 24.02 31.55
N GLU A 411 2.35 24.28 32.40
CA GLU A 411 2.35 23.88 33.81
C GLU A 411 2.38 22.35 33.97
N ARG A 412 1.51 21.63 33.25
CA ARG A 412 1.44 20.15 33.27
C ARG A 412 2.79 19.50 32.99
N PHE A 413 3.59 20.08 32.10
CA PHE A 413 4.88 19.52 31.67
C PHE A 413 6.10 20.30 32.19
N SER A 414 5.90 21.27 33.09
CA SER A 414 6.99 22.12 33.64
C SER A 414 7.88 22.74 32.56
N VAL A 415 7.27 23.22 31.47
CA VAL A 415 8.00 23.80 30.34
C VAL A 415 8.53 25.18 30.73
N PRO A 416 9.81 25.51 30.48
CA PRO A 416 10.35 26.83 30.80
C PRO A 416 9.69 27.91 29.94
N LEU A 417 9.32 29.04 30.57
CA LEU A 417 8.57 30.12 29.94
C LEU A 417 9.35 31.43 29.96
N GLN A 418 9.17 32.24 28.92
CA GLN A 418 9.64 33.62 28.91
C GLN A 418 8.68 34.53 29.68
N ASN A 419 9.22 35.62 30.25
CA ASN A 419 8.42 36.64 30.93
C ASN A 419 7.85 37.67 29.94
N THR A 420 7.05 37.22 28.97
CA THR A 420 6.45 38.09 27.92
C THR A 420 4.96 38.39 28.14
N GLY A 421 4.36 37.81 29.19
CA GLY A 421 2.92 37.91 29.48
C GLY A 421 2.08 36.92 28.69
N GLN A 422 0.76 37.02 28.82
CA GLN A 422 -0.19 36.18 28.07
C GLN A 422 -0.46 36.77 26.68
N ILE A 423 -0.45 35.91 25.67
CA ILE A 423 -0.72 36.23 24.27
C ILE A 423 -2.02 35.54 23.89
N ARG A 424 -3.07 36.31 23.61
CA ARG A 424 -4.36 35.75 23.18
C ARG A 424 -4.39 35.53 21.67
N ILE A 425 -4.60 34.28 21.23
CA ILE A 425 -4.78 33.91 19.82
C ILE A 425 -6.04 33.07 19.71
N ALA A 426 -7.02 33.56 18.95
CA ALA A 426 -8.38 33.01 18.92
C ALA A 426 -8.95 32.90 20.35
N ASP A 427 -9.38 31.71 20.77
CA ASP A 427 -9.96 31.47 22.08
C ASP A 427 -8.95 30.95 23.11
N LEU A 428 -7.64 30.98 22.78
CA LEU A 428 -6.59 30.44 23.63
C LEU A 428 -5.71 31.56 24.19
N ASP A 429 -5.43 31.47 25.48
CA ASP A 429 -4.39 32.25 26.16
C ASP A 429 -3.09 31.44 26.13
N LEU A 430 -2.11 31.94 25.39
CA LEU A 430 -0.83 31.30 25.17
C LEU A 430 0.28 32.02 25.93
N VAL A 431 1.31 31.26 26.28
CA VAL A 431 2.57 31.74 26.87
C VAL A 431 3.72 31.37 25.93
N GLU A 432 4.76 32.20 25.93
CA GLU A 432 5.95 31.99 25.12
C GLU A 432 6.94 31.07 25.84
N VAL A 433 7.39 30.03 25.14
CA VAL A 433 8.33 29.05 25.67
C VAL A 433 9.74 29.61 25.60
N ASP A 434 10.51 29.46 26.68
CA ASP A 434 11.95 29.74 26.66
C ASP A 434 12.68 28.60 25.93
N LEU A 435 12.72 28.74 24.61
CA LEU A 435 13.37 27.83 23.69
C LEU A 435 14.86 27.62 24.00
N VAL A 436 15.56 28.64 24.53
CA VAL A 436 16.97 28.52 24.92
C VAL A 436 17.10 27.66 26.18
N ALA A 437 16.27 27.89 27.19
CA ALA A 437 16.21 27.04 28.39
C ALA A 437 15.78 25.60 28.06
N LEU A 438 15.00 25.41 26.99
CA LEU A 438 14.62 24.11 26.45
C LEU A 438 15.75 23.40 25.65
N GLY A 439 16.86 24.09 25.40
CA GLY A 439 18.02 23.58 24.66
C GLY A 439 17.93 23.72 23.13
N HIS A 440 16.97 24.51 22.62
CA HIS A 440 16.68 24.67 21.20
C HIS A 440 16.64 26.16 20.83
N PRO A 441 17.77 26.83 20.53
CA PRO A 441 17.75 28.26 20.20
C PRO A 441 16.79 28.53 19.03
N PRO A 442 16.07 29.68 19.02
CA PRO A 442 15.07 29.98 17.99
C PRO A 442 15.63 29.83 16.57
N LEU A 443 14.91 29.10 15.72
CA LEU A 443 15.30 28.88 14.33
C LEU A 443 15.11 30.15 13.52
N LYS A 444 16.19 30.70 12.97
CA LYS A 444 16.14 31.88 12.10
C LYS A 444 15.63 31.50 10.72
N VAL A 445 14.60 32.21 10.25
CA VAL A 445 13.98 32.01 8.94
C VAL A 445 13.90 33.34 8.20
N ASN A 446 14.51 33.39 7.01
CA ASN A 446 14.44 34.56 6.13
C ASN A 446 13.39 34.31 5.05
N ILE A 447 12.14 34.69 5.36
CA ILE A 447 10.98 34.49 4.48
C ILE A 447 10.29 35.86 4.32
N PRO A 448 9.70 36.22 3.17
CA PRO A 448 8.79 37.37 3.11
C PRO A 448 7.60 37.24 4.07
N GLN A 449 7.05 38.32 4.63
CA GLN A 449 5.88 38.24 5.52
C GLN A 449 4.67 37.58 4.84
N ASN A 450 4.52 37.78 3.52
CA ASN A 450 3.44 37.25 2.70
C ASN A 450 3.92 36.09 1.81
N ALA A 451 4.83 35.26 2.30
CA ALA A 451 5.35 34.16 1.50
C ALA A 451 4.26 33.15 1.12
N THR A 452 4.29 32.73 -0.13
CA THR A 452 3.43 31.66 -0.63
C THR A 452 3.90 30.30 -0.11
N ALA A 453 3.04 29.29 -0.15
CA ALA A 453 3.41 27.91 0.22
C ALA A 453 4.64 27.40 -0.57
N LEU A 454 4.80 27.83 -1.83
CA LEU A 454 5.96 27.51 -2.66
C LEU A 454 7.25 28.13 -2.12
N GLN A 455 7.19 29.35 -1.59
CA GLN A 455 8.35 30.05 -1.03
C GLN A 455 8.78 29.48 0.32
N THR A 456 7.87 28.89 1.09
CA THR A 456 8.17 28.27 2.38
C THR A 456 8.62 26.82 2.27
N LEU A 457 8.39 26.19 1.12
CA LEU A 457 8.66 24.77 0.90
C LEU A 457 10.13 24.35 1.17
N PRO A 458 11.16 25.12 0.78
CA PRO A 458 12.55 24.73 1.07
C PRO A 458 12.87 24.64 2.56
N LEU A 459 12.13 25.36 3.40
CA LEU A 459 12.32 25.41 4.85
C LEU A 459 11.50 24.34 5.60
N TYR A 460 10.65 23.61 4.88
CA TYR A 460 9.75 22.63 5.46
C TYR A 460 10.49 21.55 6.28
N PRO A 461 11.54 20.89 5.78
CA PRO A 461 12.23 19.87 6.57
C PRO A 461 12.84 20.40 7.87
N ASP A 462 13.43 21.59 7.82
CA ASP A 462 14.12 22.20 8.96
C ASP A 462 13.14 22.64 10.04
N ILE A 463 12.05 23.30 9.65
CA ILE A 463 11.01 23.74 10.60
C ILE A 463 10.29 22.55 11.22
N MET A 464 9.95 21.51 10.44
CA MET A 464 9.28 20.32 10.98
C MET A 464 10.21 19.50 11.89
N THR A 465 11.51 19.50 11.63
CA THR A 465 12.52 18.87 12.52
C THR A 465 12.66 19.67 13.81
N PHE A 466 12.85 20.99 13.70
CA PHE A 466 12.91 21.91 14.83
C PHE A 466 11.68 21.79 15.75
N ALA A 467 10.47 21.82 15.17
CA ALA A 467 9.23 21.69 15.92
C ALA A 467 9.11 20.34 16.65
N ARG A 468 9.53 19.25 15.99
CA ARG A 468 9.54 17.91 16.56
C ARG A 468 10.49 17.81 17.75
N ASP A 469 11.68 18.36 17.62
CA ASP A 469 12.71 18.30 18.66
C ASP A 469 12.34 19.18 19.86
N CYS A 470 11.76 20.36 19.62
CA CYS A 470 11.16 21.19 20.67
C CYS A 470 10.04 20.45 21.41
N CYS A 471 9.12 19.78 20.70
CA CYS A 471 8.06 19.00 21.34
C CYS A 471 8.62 17.83 22.18
N ARG A 472 9.70 17.18 21.74
CA ARG A 472 10.37 16.13 22.51
C ARG A 472 10.99 16.65 23.79
N SER A 473 11.69 17.78 23.73
CA SER A 473 12.23 18.39 24.94
C SER A 473 11.13 18.91 25.88
N ALA A 474 10.04 19.47 25.34
CA ALA A 474 8.96 20.04 26.15
C ALA A 474 8.12 18.98 26.86
N PHE A 475 7.85 17.84 26.21
CA PHE A 475 6.90 16.84 26.73
C PHE A 475 7.57 15.54 27.20
N GLY A 476 8.90 15.41 27.06
CA GLY A 476 9.64 14.22 27.42
C GLY A 476 9.27 13.02 26.53
N ARG A 477 8.58 12.03 27.10
CA ARG A 477 8.21 10.80 26.38
C ARG A 477 7.02 11.04 25.44
N VAL A 478 7.31 11.54 24.25
CA VAL A 478 6.32 11.90 23.23
C VAL A 478 6.50 11.08 21.93
N ASP A 479 5.38 10.69 21.34
CA ASP A 479 5.27 10.10 20.03
C ASP A 479 4.79 11.17 19.05
N VAL A 480 5.72 11.67 18.22
CA VAL A 480 5.46 12.80 17.32
C VAL A 480 5.14 12.29 15.92
N LEU A 481 3.92 12.57 15.47
CA LEU A 481 3.47 12.39 14.10
C LEU A 481 3.42 13.71 13.35
N ILE A 482 3.49 13.63 12.02
CA ILE A 482 3.33 14.79 11.14
C ILE A 482 2.13 14.54 10.23
N SER A 483 1.25 15.52 10.10
CA SER A 483 0.00 15.38 9.34
C SER A 483 0.22 15.16 7.85
N ASP A 484 1.32 15.70 7.32
CA ASP A 484 1.65 15.61 5.91
C ASP A 484 2.40 14.30 5.65
N THR A 485 1.78 13.48 4.81
CA THR A 485 2.43 12.34 4.16
C THR A 485 2.92 12.70 2.76
N MET A 486 2.97 13.99 2.38
CA MET A 486 3.46 14.37 1.05
C MET A 486 4.99 14.30 0.97
N SER A 487 5.49 13.99 -0.22
CA SER A 487 6.90 13.95 -0.65
C SER A 487 7.60 15.33 -0.64
N LEU A 488 7.14 16.27 0.18
CA LEU A 488 7.70 17.60 0.34
C LEU A 488 8.93 17.61 1.28
N ARG A 489 9.26 16.47 1.89
CA ARG A 489 10.49 16.28 2.66
C ARG A 489 11.66 16.08 1.67
N ARG A 490 12.30 17.20 1.32
CA ARG A 490 13.50 17.37 0.47
C ARG A 490 13.32 17.19 -1.05
N PRO A 491 13.41 18.28 -1.84
CA PRO A 491 13.97 18.18 -3.17
C PRO A 491 15.49 17.98 -3.05
N PHE A 492 16.00 16.88 -3.61
CA PHE A 492 17.39 16.68 -4.03
C PHE A 492 18.52 17.22 -3.12
N SER A 493 18.98 16.40 -2.17
CA SER A 493 20.38 16.43 -1.73
C SER A 493 21.18 15.32 -2.43
N SER A 494 21.22 15.33 -3.76
CA SER A 494 22.10 14.43 -4.54
C SER A 494 23.40 15.10 -4.99
N ALA A 495 23.71 16.32 -4.53
CA ALA A 495 24.95 17.00 -4.88
C ALA A 495 26.17 16.59 -4.02
N ALA A 496 25.98 15.88 -2.90
CA ALA A 496 27.08 15.59 -1.96
C ALA A 496 27.52 14.12 -1.91
N ALA A 497 26.83 13.18 -2.57
CA ALA A 497 27.09 11.74 -2.47
C ALA A 497 27.71 11.11 -3.74
N LEU A 498 28.19 11.91 -4.69
CA LEU A 498 28.98 11.45 -5.85
C LEU A 498 30.44 11.95 -5.81
N ALA A 499 30.89 12.38 -4.62
CA ALA A 499 32.29 12.71 -4.34
C ALA A 499 32.77 11.94 -3.10
N SER A 500 32.71 10.61 -3.17
CA SER A 500 33.45 9.69 -2.29
C SER A 500 33.62 8.34 -2.97
#